data_AF-A0A2N5E4W3-F1
#
_entry.id   AF-A0A2N5E4W3-F1
#
_cell.length_a   1.000
_cell.length_b   1.000
_cell.length_c   1.000
_cell.angle_alpha   90.00
_cell.angle_beta   90.00
_cell.angle_gamma   90.00
#
_symmetry.space_group_name_H-M   'P 1'
#
loop_
_entity.id
_entity.type
_entity.pdbx_description
1 polymer ?
#
loop_
_entity_poly.entity_id
_entity_poly.type
_entity_poly.pdbx_seq_one_letter_code
_entity_poly.pdbx_strand_id
1 'polypeptide(L)'
;MQQPKKEFRTRLTFKKSAKKEWDNLGSTLREKFKKLLRKRAASREALTPKKHQLSGVDRCYKIKLKQDGYRLVYQVTENKAGDITVTVTVITVDRREDVYEGLKAKLGSLDALFESPLFATQEEEDE
;
A
#
# COMPACT_ATOMS: atom_id res chain seq x y z
N MET A 1 35.08 12.12 -7.90
CA MET A 1 33.78 12.80 -7.94
C MET A 1 32.82 12.07 -7.00
N GLN A 2 32.71 12.51 -5.74
CA GLN A 2 31.69 11.97 -4.84
C GLN A 2 30.36 12.58 -5.24
N GLN A 3 29.48 11.77 -5.82
CA GLN A 3 28.13 12.23 -6.12
C GLN A 3 27.46 12.65 -4.81
N PRO A 4 26.70 13.76 -4.80
CA PRO A 4 26.02 14.20 -3.59
C PRO A 4 25.07 13.10 -3.13
N LYS A 5 25.24 12.64 -1.88
CA LYS A 5 24.30 11.72 -1.22
C LYS A 5 22.94 12.41 -1.20
N LYS A 6 22.03 12.02 -2.09
CA LYS A 6 20.64 12.45 -2.03
C LYS A 6 20.05 11.92 -0.74
N GLU A 7 19.62 12.83 0.13
CA GLU A 7 18.99 12.45 1.39
C GLU A 7 17.57 11.93 1.07
N PHE A 8 17.25 10.75 1.58
CA PHE A 8 15.95 10.12 1.40
C PHE A 8 15.13 10.36 2.66
N ARG A 9 14.02 11.09 2.53
CA ARG A 9 13.11 11.38 3.64
C ARG A 9 11.75 10.74 3.36
N THR A 10 11.22 10.01 4.34
CA THR A 10 9.89 9.42 4.25
C THR A 10 8.90 10.15 5.12
N ARG A 11 7.76 10.52 4.53
CA ARG A 11 6.61 11.07 5.24
C ARG A 11 5.46 10.08 5.12
N LEU A 12 4.83 9.72 6.24
CA LEU A 12 3.65 8.87 6.22
C LEU A 12 2.42 9.72 6.50
N THR A 13 1.38 9.53 5.70
CA THR A 13 0.14 10.30 5.76
C THR A 13 -1.04 9.36 5.57
N PHE A 14 -2.13 9.62 6.28
CA PHE A 14 -3.35 8.84 6.15
C PHE A 14 -4.44 9.72 5.53
N LYS A 15 -5.18 9.19 4.55
CA LYS A 15 -6.47 9.81 4.19
C LYS A 15 -7.41 9.75 5.39
N LYS A 16 -8.34 10.70 5.49
CA LYS A 16 -9.32 10.75 6.59
C LYS A 16 -10.15 9.46 6.71
N SER A 17 -10.53 8.86 5.57
CA SER A 17 -11.18 7.55 5.49
C SER A 17 -10.26 6.44 6.01
N ALA A 18 -9.06 6.34 5.45
CA ALA A 18 -8.06 5.34 5.84
C ALA A 18 -7.69 5.41 7.32
N LYS A 19 -7.66 6.62 7.90
CA LYS A 19 -7.40 6.81 9.33
C LYS A 19 -8.52 6.20 10.18
N LYS A 20 -9.79 6.38 9.80
CA LYS A 20 -10.92 5.74 10.49
C LYS A 20 -10.85 4.21 10.41
N GLU A 21 -10.56 3.67 9.22
CA GLU A 21 -10.38 2.22 9.02
C GLU A 21 -9.21 1.69 9.85
N TRP A 22 -8.08 2.39 9.81
CA TRP A 22 -6.91 2.08 10.64
C TRP A 22 -7.23 2.12 12.13
N ASP A 23 -8.02 3.11 12.57
CA ASP A 23 -8.49 3.26 13.94
C ASP A 23 -9.59 2.25 14.34
N ASN A 24 -10.14 1.50 13.39
CA ASN A 24 -11.01 0.36 13.67
C ASN A 24 -10.24 -0.97 13.71
N LEU A 25 -9.01 -1.03 13.20
CA LEU A 25 -8.18 -2.24 13.28
C LEU A 25 -7.79 -2.53 14.74
N GLY A 26 -7.75 -3.82 15.09
CA GLY A 26 -7.19 -4.28 16.35
C GLY A 26 -5.72 -3.87 16.51
N SER A 27 -5.28 -3.65 17.75
CA SER A 27 -3.93 -3.21 18.11
C SER A 27 -2.84 -4.08 17.47
N THR A 28 -3.01 -5.41 17.50
CA THR A 28 -2.08 -6.38 16.90
C THR A 28 -1.92 -6.18 15.39
N LEU A 29 -3.01 -5.92 14.66
CA LEU A 29 -2.98 -5.69 13.21
C LEU A 29 -2.26 -4.38 12.87
N ARG A 30 -2.54 -3.31 13.63
CA ARG A 30 -1.85 -2.03 13.46
C ARG A 30 -0.35 -2.18 13.68
N GLU A 31 0.07 -2.94 14.67
CA GLU A 31 1.49 -3.20 14.92
C GLU A 31 2.15 -3.98 13.79
N LYS A 32 1.49 -5.02 13.28
CA LYS A 32 1.96 -5.78 12.10
C LYS A 32 2.11 -4.85 10.89
N PHE A 33 1.10 -4.05 10.57
CA PHE A 33 1.18 -3.09 9.48
C PHE A 33 2.25 -2.01 9.71
N LYS A 34 2.39 -1.49 10.93
CA LYS A 34 3.42 -0.50 11.27
C LYS A 34 4.83 -1.06 11.07
N LYS A 35 5.07 -2.32 11.46
CA LYS A 35 6.34 -3.02 11.19
C LYS A 35 6.60 -3.14 9.69
N LEU A 36 5.59 -3.52 8.89
CA LEU A 36 5.73 -3.61 7.44
C LEU A 36 5.95 -2.23 6.78
N LEU A 37 5.19 -1.21 7.17
CA LEU A 37 5.33 0.16 6.67
C LEU A 37 6.71 0.73 6.99
N ARG A 38 7.27 0.47 8.18
CA ARG A 38 8.65 0.84 8.52
C ARG A 38 9.67 0.13 7.63
N LYS A 39 9.53 -1.18 7.41
CA LYS A 39 10.40 -1.93 6.48
C LYS A 39 10.33 -1.35 5.07
N ARG A 40 9.14 -0.95 4.62
CA ARG A 40 8.93 -0.30 3.32
C ARG A 40 9.61 1.06 3.29
N ALA A 41 9.35 1.90 4.29
CA ALA A 41 9.92 3.24 4.42
C ALA A 41 11.44 3.29 4.64
N ALA A 42 12.13 2.15 4.78
CA ALA A 42 13.59 2.12 4.91
C ALA A 42 14.31 2.53 3.61
N SER A 43 13.69 2.32 2.44
CA SER A 43 14.33 2.62 1.15
C SER A 43 13.30 2.82 0.05
N ARG A 44 13.65 3.61 -0.97
CA ARG A 44 12.80 3.86 -2.15
C ARG A 44 12.41 2.56 -2.86
N GLU A 45 13.37 1.66 -3.09
CA GLU A 45 13.12 0.38 -3.75
C GLU A 45 12.15 -0.50 -2.95
N ALA A 46 12.27 -0.48 -1.62
CA ALA A 46 11.37 -1.19 -0.73
C ALA A 46 9.94 -0.60 -0.73
N LEU A 47 9.79 0.72 -0.91
CA LEU A 47 8.51 1.43 -1.05
C LEU A 47 7.83 1.20 -2.40
N THR A 48 8.60 0.94 -3.46
CA THR A 48 8.09 0.76 -4.83
C THR A 48 8.28 -0.66 -5.36
N PRO A 49 7.80 -1.71 -4.67
CA PRO A 49 7.94 -3.07 -5.16
C PRO A 49 7.00 -3.31 -6.34
N LYS A 50 7.56 -3.54 -7.54
CA LYS A 50 6.76 -3.85 -8.76
C LYS A 50 5.74 -4.97 -8.53
N LYS A 51 6.10 -6.01 -7.78
CA LYS A 51 5.23 -7.16 -7.44
C LYS A 51 3.98 -6.82 -6.62
N HIS A 52 3.98 -5.69 -5.91
CA HIS A 52 2.82 -5.26 -5.11
C HIS A 52 2.14 -4.02 -5.69
N GLN A 53 2.59 -3.56 -6.86
CA GLN A 53 1.94 -2.47 -7.57
C GLN A 53 0.53 -2.90 -7.99
N LEU A 54 -0.42 -1.96 -7.90
CA LEU A 54 -1.73 -2.13 -8.51
C LEU A 54 -1.59 -1.95 -10.03
N SER A 55 -2.05 -2.93 -10.80
CA SER A 55 -2.19 -2.79 -12.25
C SER A 55 -3.08 -1.58 -12.55
N GLY A 56 -2.67 -0.74 -13.50
CA GLY A 56 -3.43 0.42 -13.98
C GLY A 56 -3.58 1.61 -13.02
N VAL A 57 -2.92 1.59 -11.85
CA VAL A 57 -2.83 2.77 -10.99
C VAL A 57 -1.40 3.06 -10.65
N ASP A 58 -0.90 4.16 -11.21
CA ASP A 58 0.47 4.59 -10.99
C ASP A 58 0.74 4.90 -9.52
N ARG A 59 1.87 4.38 -9.04
CA ARG A 59 2.41 4.59 -7.70
C ARG A 59 1.49 4.14 -6.55
N CYS A 60 0.53 3.25 -6.82
CA CYS A 60 -0.27 2.60 -5.78
C CYS A 60 0.23 1.16 -5.53
N TYR A 61 0.43 0.82 -4.28
CA TYR A 61 0.99 -0.45 -3.84
C TYR A 61 0.14 -1.06 -2.72
N LYS A 62 0.16 -2.39 -2.61
CA LYS A 62 -0.61 -3.13 -1.59
C LYS A 62 0.30 -3.89 -0.62
N ILE A 63 -0.07 -3.92 0.65
CA ILE A 63 0.52 -4.80 1.68
C ILE A 63 -0.53 -5.84 2.03
N LYS A 64 -0.17 -7.12 1.92
CA LYS A 64 -1.04 -8.25 2.25
C LYS A 64 -0.61 -8.86 3.58
N LEU A 65 -1.52 -8.94 4.55
CA LEU A 65 -1.37 -9.76 5.75
C LEU A 65 -2.17 -11.05 5.52
N LYS A 66 -1.53 -12.07 4.93
CA LYS A 66 -2.20 -13.34 4.58
C LYS A 66 -2.81 -14.02 5.80
N GLN A 67 -2.06 -14.07 6.91
CA GLN A 67 -2.48 -14.74 8.15
C GLN A 67 -3.69 -14.09 8.81
N ASP A 68 -3.83 -12.77 8.66
CA ASP A 68 -4.91 -12.02 9.30
C ASP A 68 -6.07 -11.72 8.34
N GLY A 69 -5.94 -12.03 7.05
CA GLY A 69 -6.96 -11.73 6.04
C GLY A 69 -7.08 -10.24 5.66
N TYR A 70 -6.13 -9.38 6.07
CA TYR A 70 -6.19 -7.93 5.81
C TYR A 70 -5.28 -7.48 4.67
N ARG A 71 -5.69 -6.40 4.00
CA ARG A 71 -4.93 -5.74 2.94
C ARG A 71 -4.92 -4.24 3.16
N LEU A 72 -3.75 -3.62 3.01
CA LEU A 72 -3.57 -2.18 3.08
C LEU A 72 -3.10 -1.66 1.73
N VAL A 73 -3.78 -0.65 1.20
CA VAL A 73 -3.36 0.02 -0.04
C VAL A 73 -2.78 1.38 0.31
N TYR A 74 -1.59 1.65 -0.22
CA TYR A 74 -0.92 2.94 -0.06
C TYR A 74 -0.46 3.49 -1.40
N GLN A 75 -0.51 4.81 -1.53
CA GLN A 75 0.02 5.54 -2.66
C GLN A 75 1.36 6.16 -2.28
N VAL A 76 2.29 6.20 -3.22
CA VAL A 76 3.63 6.77 -3.06
C VAL A 76 3.74 8.00 -3.94
N THR A 77 3.96 9.17 -3.34
CA THR A 77 4.21 10.41 -4.09
C THR A 77 5.63 10.88 -3.83
N GLU A 78 6.41 11.03 -4.90
CA GLU A 78 7.76 11.61 -4.85
C GLU A 78 7.67 13.11 -5.14
N ASN A 79 8.16 13.94 -4.23
CA ASN A 79 8.38 15.37 -4.48
C ASN A 79 9.88 15.58 -4.78
N LYS A 80 10.19 16.27 -5.88
CA LYS A 80 11.57 16.48 -6.39
C LYS A 80 12.06 17.90 -6.13
N ALA A 81 11.84 18.42 -4.92
CA ALA A 81 12.40 19.70 -4.50
C ALA A 81 13.68 19.46 -3.69
N GLY A 82 14.82 19.26 -4.37
CA GLY A 82 16.15 19.07 -3.76
C GLY A 82 16.37 17.72 -3.06
N ASP A 83 15.42 17.29 -2.25
CA ASP A 83 15.41 16.04 -1.48
C ASP A 83 14.33 15.09 -2.01
N ILE A 84 14.59 13.77 -1.98
CA ILE A 84 13.58 12.77 -2.34
C ILE A 84 12.66 12.59 -1.13
N THR A 85 11.60 13.39 -1.05
CA THR A 85 10.53 13.19 -0.06
C THR A 85 9.52 12.22 -0.61
N VAL A 86 9.37 11.08 0.05
CA VAL A 86 8.39 10.06 -0.32
C VAL A 86 7.23 10.10 0.65
N THR A 87 6.07 10.52 0.15
CA THR A 87 4.81 10.53 0.92
C THR A 87 4.09 9.22 0.70
N VAL A 88 3.91 8.45 1.78
CA VAL A 88 3.11 7.23 1.83
C VAL A 88 1.71 7.59 2.28
N THR A 89 0.77 7.63 1.34
CA THR A 89 -0.63 7.93 1.63
C THR A 89 -1.42 6.64 1.72
N VAL A 90 -1.84 6.25 2.93
CA VAL A 90 -2.74 5.10 3.08
C VAL A 90 -4.12 5.48 2.55
N ILE A 91 -4.64 4.68 1.61
CA ILE A 91 -5.91 4.91 0.92
C ILE A 91 -7.06 4.16 1.60
N THR A 92 -6.83 2.90 1.97
CA THR A 92 -7.81 2.02 2.59
C THR A 92 -7.11 0.86 3.29
N VAL A 93 -7.73 0.36 4.36
CA VAL A 93 -7.28 -0.85 5.07
C VAL A 93 -8.50 -1.67 5.41
N ASP A 94 -8.60 -2.85 4.81
CA ASP A 94 -9.78 -3.68 5.01
C ASP A 94 -9.48 -5.17 4.82
N ARG A 95 -10.49 -6.00 5.07
CA ARG A 95 -10.45 -7.44 4.84
C ARG A 95 -10.36 -7.76 3.34
N ARG A 96 -9.94 -8.99 3.03
CA ARG A 96 -9.75 -9.49 1.66
C ARG A 96 -10.94 -9.21 0.74
N GLU A 97 -12.15 -9.36 1.26
CA GLU A 97 -13.43 -9.17 0.56
C GLU A 97 -13.76 -7.68 0.36
N ASP A 98 -13.65 -6.88 1.42
CA ASP A 98 -14.14 -5.49 1.46
C ASP A 98 -13.14 -4.45 0.89
N VAL A 99 -11.83 -4.78 0.86
CA VAL A 99 -10.79 -3.79 0.51
C VAL A 99 -10.93 -3.22 -0.90
N TYR A 100 -11.55 -3.97 -1.80
CA TYR A 100 -11.71 -3.59 -3.20
C TYR A 100 -12.91 -2.69 -3.42
N GLU A 101 -14.03 -2.96 -2.75
CA GLU A 101 -15.17 -2.05 -2.72
C GLU A 101 -14.76 -0.71 -2.11
N GLY A 102 -14.04 -0.76 -0.98
CA GLY A 102 -13.48 0.42 -0.33
C GLY A 102 -12.53 1.20 -1.23
N LEU A 103 -11.73 0.53 -2.06
CA LEU A 103 -10.85 1.18 -3.04
C LEU A 103 -11.64 1.78 -4.21
N LYS A 104 -12.61 1.07 -4.77
CA LYS A 104 -13.46 1.53 -5.89
C LYS A 104 -14.20 2.81 -5.52
N ALA A 105 -14.81 2.86 -4.34
CA ALA A 105 -15.48 4.05 -3.83
C ALA A 105 -14.53 5.25 -3.64
N LYS A 106 -13.23 5.01 -3.36
CA LYS A 106 -12.25 6.05 -3.05
C LYS A 106 -11.42 6.50 -4.26
N LEU A 107 -11.34 5.69 -5.32
CA LEU A 107 -10.60 6.00 -6.55
C LEU A 107 -11.48 6.25 -7.77
N GLY A 108 -12.80 6.02 -7.72
CA GLY A 108 -13.79 6.52 -8.69
C GLY A 108 -13.77 5.89 -10.09
N SER A 109 -12.67 5.28 -10.54
CA SER A 109 -12.59 4.61 -11.85
C SER A 109 -11.52 3.51 -11.83
N LEU A 110 -11.96 2.25 -11.75
CA LEU A 110 -11.08 1.07 -11.68
C LEU A 110 -11.80 -0.21 -12.12
N ASP A 111 -12.91 -0.09 -12.86
CA ASP A 111 -13.68 -1.24 -13.34
C ASP A 111 -12.84 -2.14 -14.28
N ALA A 112 -11.97 -1.56 -15.11
CA ALA A 112 -11.19 -2.31 -16.10
C ALA A 112 -9.98 -3.11 -15.55
N LEU A 113 -9.69 -3.04 -14.24
CA LEU A 113 -8.45 -3.58 -13.65
C LEU A 113 -8.68 -4.80 -12.77
N PHE A 114 -9.95 -5.17 -12.53
CA PHE A 114 -10.34 -6.27 -11.65
C PHE A 114 -10.78 -7.55 -12.39
N GLU A 115 -11.16 -7.48 -13.67
CA GLU A 115 -11.44 -8.66 -14.52
C GLU A 115 -10.16 -9.34 -15.06
N SER A 116 -9.00 -9.08 -14.47
CA SER A 116 -7.78 -9.81 -14.85
C SER A 116 -7.88 -11.26 -14.34
N PRO A 117 -7.73 -12.29 -15.21
CA PRO A 117 -7.81 -13.71 -14.83
C PRO A 117 -6.80 -14.13 -13.75
N LEU A 118 -5.77 -13.31 -13.51
CA LEU A 118 -4.78 -13.48 -12.43
C LEU A 118 -5.37 -13.43 -11.01
N PHE A 119 -6.64 -13.05 -10.84
CA PHE A 119 -7.36 -13.11 -9.56
C PHE A 119 -8.36 -14.27 -9.48
N ALA A 120 -8.45 -15.12 -10.51
CA ALA A 120 -9.17 -16.37 -10.40
C ALA A 120 -8.62 -17.14 -9.20
N THR A 121 -9.53 -17.57 -8.34
CA THR A 121 -9.27 -18.42 -7.17
C THR A 121 -8.41 -19.60 -7.58
N GLN A 122 -7.11 -19.54 -7.27
CA GLN A 122 -6.38 -20.75 -6.94
C GLN A 122 -6.55 -20.92 -5.44
N GLU A 123 -7.52 -21.77 -5.10
CA GLU A 123 -7.35 -22.71 -4.00
C GLU A 123 -6.05 -23.47 -4.31
N GLU A 124 -4.98 -23.14 -3.60
CA GLU A 124 -3.91 -24.10 -3.37
C GLU A 124 -4.11 -24.59 -1.95
N GLU A 125 -4.60 -25.82 -1.86
CA GLU A 125 -4.34 -26.70 -0.73
C GLU A 125 -2.83 -26.81 -0.56
N ASP A 126 -2.34 -26.59 0.66
CA ASP A 126 -1.03 -27.10 1.06
C ASP A 126 -1.22 -27.80 2.41
N GLU A 127 -0.94 -29.09 2.32
CA GLU A 127 -0.93 -30.18 3.29
C GLU A 127 -0.02 -29.92 4.52
#